data_AF-A0A438GAJ2-F1
#
_entry.id   AF-A0A438GAJ2-F1
#
_cell.length_a   1.000
_cell.length_b   1.000
_cell.length_c   1.000
_cell.angle_alpha   90.00
_cell.angle_beta   90.00
_cell.angle_gamma   90.00
#
_symmetry.space_group_name_H-M   'P 1'
#
loop_
_entity.id
_entity.type
_entity.pdbx_description
1 polymer ?
#
loop_
_entity_poly.entity_id
_entity_poly.type
_entity_poly.pdbx_seq_one_letter_code
_entity_poly.pdbx_strand_id
1 'polypeptide(L)' 'MASKHLAALAIFAIVLPAVAMATEFTVGDDQGWTINFDYVAWAKDKVFHVGDKLVLA' A
#
# COMPACT_ATOMS: atom_id res chain seq x y z
N MET A 1 -20.63 -13.07 -28.22
CA MET A 1 -20.03 -11.74 -27.90
C MET A 1 -20.27 -11.35 -26.43
N ALA A 2 -21.51 -11.37 -25.93
CA ALA A 2 -21.87 -11.02 -24.55
C ALA A 2 -21.09 -11.75 -23.43
N SER A 3 -20.85 -13.07 -23.56
CA SER A 3 -20.11 -13.85 -22.56
C SER A 3 -18.65 -13.40 -22.36
N LYS A 4 -17.97 -12.94 -23.42
CA LYS A 4 -16.59 -12.42 -23.33
C LYS A 4 -16.54 -11.08 -22.59
N HIS A 5 -17.55 -10.24 -22.79
CA HIS A 5 -17.67 -8.96 -22.08
C HIS A 5 -18.02 -9.15 -20.60
N LEU A 6 -18.88 -10.11 -20.27
CA LEU A 6 -19.14 -10.48 -18.87
C LEU A 6 -17.89 -11.03 -18.17
N ALA A 7 -17.13 -11.89 -18.85
CA ALA A 7 -15.87 -12.40 -18.31
C ALA A 7 -14.84 -11.27 -18.07
N ALA A 8 -14.71 -10.33 -19.02
CA ALA A 8 -13.85 -9.17 -18.84
C ALA A 8 -14.29 -8.28 -17.67
N LEU A 9 -15.59 -8.02 -17.52
CA LEU A 9 -16.14 -7.23 -16.42
C LEU A 9 -15.87 -7.87 -15.06
N ALA A 10 -16.04 -9.20 -14.95
CA ALA A 10 -15.75 -9.93 -13.72
C ALA A 10 -14.26 -9.86 -13.34
N ILE A 11 -13.35 -9.97 -14.32
CA ILE A 11 -11.91 -9.80 -14.09
C ILE A 11 -11.61 -8.38 -13.62
N PHE A 12 -12.17 -7.35 -14.25
CA PHE A 12 -12.00 -5.96 -13.81
C PHE A 12 -12.51 -5.73 -12.38
N ALA A 13 -13.68 -6.29 -12.02
CA ALA A 13 -14.25 -6.14 -10.68
C ALA A 13 -13.37 -6.76 -9.58
N ILE A 14 -12.56 -7.78 -9.90
CA ILE A 14 -11.65 -8.44 -8.96
C ILE A 14 -10.28 -7.76 -8.93
N VAL A 15 -9.76 -7.37 -10.10
CA VAL A 15 -8.40 -6.81 -10.22
C VAL A 15 -8.35 -5.36 -9.72
N LEU A 16 -9.35 -4.53 -10.04
CA LEU A 16 -9.33 -3.10 -9.68
C LEU A 16 -9.16 -2.84 -8.16
N PRO A 17 -9.88 -3.52 -7.25
CA PRO A 17 -9.67 -3.35 -5.81
C PRO A 17 -8.28 -3.78 -5.36
N ALA A 18 -7.70 -4.82 -5.97
CA ALA A 18 -6.38 -5.33 -5.61
C ALA A 18 -5.25 -4.34 -5.96
N VAL A 19 -5.41 -3.53 -7.02
CA VAL A 19 -4.45 -2.46 -7.38
C VAL A 19 -4.71 -1.14 -6.64
N ALA A 20 -5.86 -0.97 -6.00
CA ALA A 20 -6.25 0.24 -5.29
C ALA A 20 -6.07 0.15 -3.76
N MET A 21 -5.36 -0.87 -3.27
CA MET A 21 -5.16 -1.07 -1.84
C MET A 21 -4.16 -0.05 -1.28
N ALA A 22 -4.55 0.61 -0.19
CA ALA A 22 -3.66 1.43 0.61
C ALA A 22 -2.52 0.58 1.19
N THR A 23 -1.32 1.13 1.20
CA THR A 23 -0.13 0.51 1.79
C THR A 23 -0.02 0.89 3.26
N GLU A 24 0.38 -0.08 4.09
CA GLU A 24 0.71 0.18 5.50
C GLU A 24 2.23 0.14 5.65
N PHE A 25 2.80 1.22 6.21
CA PHE A 25 4.22 1.35 6.48
C PHE A 25 4.44 1.34 7.99
N THR A 26 5.18 0.34 8.50
CA THR A 26 5.65 0.35 9.88
C THR A 26 6.76 1.38 10.04
N VAL A 27 6.55 2.37 10.90
CA VAL A 27 7.53 3.43 11.11
C VAL A 27 8.74 2.85 11.85
N GLY A 28 9.93 3.05 11.27
CA GLY A 28 11.17 2.46 11.78
C GLY A 28 11.39 0.99 11.38
N ASP A 29 10.54 0.43 10.52
CA ASP A 29 10.59 -0.96 10.06
C ASP A 29 10.70 -1.92 11.29
N ASP A 30 11.70 -2.80 11.34
CA ASP A 30 11.88 -3.75 12.46
C ASP A 30 12.27 -3.07 13.79
N GLN A 31 12.71 -1.80 13.78
CA GLN A 31 13.08 -1.06 14.98
C GLN A 31 11.89 -0.37 15.66
N GLY A 32 10.76 -0.23 14.96
CA GLY A 32 9.57 0.46 15.47
C GLY A 32 9.80 1.95 15.80
N TRP A 33 8.88 2.52 16.57
CA TRP A 33 8.93 3.92 16.98
C TRP A 33 9.78 4.11 18.25
N THR A 34 11.06 4.41 18.06
CA THR A 34 12.04 4.62 19.14
C THR A 34 12.81 5.95 19.02
N ILE A 35 13.54 6.29 20.07
CA ILE A 35 14.44 7.45 20.10
C ILE A 35 15.80 7.12 19.47
N ASN A 36 16.51 8.14 18.99
CA ASN A 36 17.84 8.01 18.35
C ASN A 36 17.86 7.12 17.09
N PHE A 37 16.74 7.05 16.36
CA PHE A 37 16.63 6.37 15.07
C PHE A 37 16.53 7.40 13.93
N ASP A 38 17.14 7.09 12.78
CA ASP A 38 17.15 7.98 11.62
C ASP A 38 15.89 7.78 10.75
N TYR A 39 14.82 8.50 11.12
CA TYR A 39 13.56 8.47 10.37
C TYR A 39 13.65 9.18 9.00
N VAL A 40 14.65 10.04 8.79
CA VAL A 40 14.86 10.68 7.50
C VAL A 40 15.40 9.66 6.51
N ALA A 41 16.39 8.86 6.92
CA ALA A 41 16.88 7.74 6.12
C ALA A 41 15.78 6.70 5.86
N TRP A 42 14.98 6.37 6.89
CA TRP A 42 13.85 5.43 6.73
C TRP A 42 12.82 5.89 5.69
N ALA A 43 12.50 7.19 5.65
CA ALA A 43 11.50 7.74 4.72
C ALA A 43 12.05 7.96 3.30
N LYS A 44 13.37 8.06 3.13
CA LYS A 44 14.02 8.54 1.90
C LYS A 44 13.61 7.77 0.63
N ASP A 45 13.51 6.46 0.72
CA ASP A 45 13.26 5.58 -0.44
C ASP A 45 11.80 5.08 -0.48
N LYS A 46 10.91 5.66 0.34
CA LYS A 46 9.50 5.31 0.43
C LYS A 46 8.63 6.36 -0.29
N VAL A 47 7.62 5.90 -1.03
CA VAL A 47 6.63 6.77 -1.68
C VAL A 47 5.29 6.58 -0.98
N PHE A 48 4.79 7.66 -0.39
CA PHE A 48 3.50 7.67 0.31
C PHE A 48 2.42 8.19 -0.63
N HIS A 49 1.33 7.44 -0.74
CA HIS A 49 0.14 7.83 -1.49
C HIS A 49 -0.99 8.19 -0.52
N VAL A 50 -1.96 8.98 -0.99
CA VAL A 50 -3.15 9.29 -0.21
C VAL A 50 -3.93 8.01 0.07
N GLY A 51 -4.21 7.76 1.34
CA GLY A 51 -4.88 6.54 1.81
C GLY A 51 -3.94 5.57 2.52
N ASP A 52 -2.63 5.68 2.29
CA ASP A 52 -1.63 4.89 3.02
C ASP A 52 -1.65 5.20 4.52
N LYS A 53 -1.22 4.23 5.33
CA LYS A 53 -1.14 4.36 6.79
C LYS A 53 0.28 4.21 7.28
N LEU A 54 0.60 4.99 8.31
CA LEU A 54 1.80 4.83 9.11
C LEU A 54 1.42 4.10 10.40
N VAL A 55 1.97 2.91 10.60
CA VAL A 55 1.76 2.10 11.80
C VAL A 55 2.90 2.38 12.77
N LEU A 56 2.55 2.82 13.98
CA LEU A 56 3.50 3.03 15.06
C LEU A 56 3.50 1.78 15.94
N ALA A 57 4.62 1.06 15.91
CA ALA A 57 4.86 -0.15 16.70
C ALA A 57 5.84 0.15 17.84
#